data_AF-A0A966Q051-F1
#
_entry.id   AF-A0A966Q051-F1
#
_cell.length_a   1.000
_cell.length_b   1.000
_cell.length_c   1.000
_cell.angle_alpha   90.00
_cell.angle_beta   90.00
_cell.angle_gamma   90.00
#
_symmetry.space_group_name_H-M   'P 1'
#
loop_
_entity.id
_entity.type
_entity.pdbx_description
1 polymer ?
#
loop_
_entity_poly.entity_id
_entity_poly.type
_entity_poly.pdbx_seq_one_letter_code
_entity_poly.pdbx_strand_id
1 'polypeptide(L)'
;MSSPIKSVDPVYLSAVAAIPEPSQSKEDDSVKIATPDLILANDEMMSIEIMTDLIFEDIGGYELATISRHDLVNGQKVIYAPIKNLTDLYLQYNPNNVLRLQSSDSYFKSLSLSILDHIPVCGTGYDLVGTDPDLTKRTKVPNCKSVYIDPITGDLVINVVNVKENEQVEVEILTAGNIFDDTIYYGSSQ
;
A
#
# COMPACT_ATOMS: atom_id res chain seq x y z
N MET A 1 13.87 -83.75 2.33
CA MET A 1 12.43 -83.46 2.13
C MET A 1 12.07 -82.37 3.13
N SER A 2 11.90 -81.15 2.63
CA SER A 2 11.73 -79.93 3.42
C SER A 2 10.24 -79.70 3.67
N SER A 3 9.82 -79.77 4.93
CA SER A 3 8.47 -79.36 5.34
C SER A 3 8.46 -77.84 5.52
N PRO A 4 7.59 -77.08 4.83
CA PRO A 4 7.60 -75.64 4.89
C PRO A 4 7.07 -75.12 6.23
N ILE A 5 7.79 -74.13 6.77
CA ILE A 5 7.39 -73.29 7.90
C ILE A 5 6.09 -72.58 7.50
N LYS A 6 5.00 -72.79 8.26
CA LYS A 6 3.77 -71.99 8.10
C LYS A 6 4.07 -70.54 8.49
N SER A 7 4.04 -69.66 7.50
CA SER A 7 3.92 -68.20 7.66
C SER A 7 2.72 -67.91 8.55
N VAL A 8 2.94 -67.25 9.68
CA VAL A 8 1.87 -66.65 10.48
C VAL A 8 1.64 -65.27 9.88
N ASP A 9 0.60 -65.13 9.07
CA ASP A 9 0.27 -63.85 8.43
C ASP A 9 -0.18 -62.84 9.50
N PRO A 10 0.37 -61.61 9.53
CA PRO A 10 -0.03 -60.62 10.51
C PRO A 10 -1.48 -60.17 10.28
N VAL A 11 -2.26 -60.14 11.35
CA VAL A 11 -3.63 -59.61 11.35
C VAL A 11 -3.56 -58.10 11.11
N TYR A 12 -4.00 -57.66 9.93
CA TYR A 12 -4.17 -56.24 9.62
C TYR A 12 -5.44 -55.73 10.33
N LEU A 13 -5.28 -54.96 11.40
CA LEU A 13 -6.37 -54.22 12.03
C LEU A 13 -6.68 -52.97 11.18
N SER A 14 -7.88 -52.93 10.60
CA SER A 14 -8.39 -51.76 9.86
C SER A 14 -8.55 -50.56 10.79
N ALA A 15 -7.98 -49.41 10.40
CA ALA A 15 -7.98 -48.17 11.18
C ALA A 15 -9.23 -47.29 10.93
N VAL A 16 -10.36 -47.89 10.56
CA VAL A 16 -11.64 -47.18 10.44
C VAL A 16 -12.52 -47.58 11.62
N ALA A 17 -13.01 -46.59 12.37
CA ALA A 17 -13.94 -46.82 13.46
C ALA A 17 -15.22 -47.49 12.93
N ALA A 18 -15.68 -48.55 13.61
CA ALA A 18 -16.94 -49.19 13.27
C ALA A 18 -18.09 -48.19 13.42
N ILE A 19 -18.78 -47.92 12.32
CA ILE A 19 -19.97 -47.05 12.30
C ILE A 19 -21.07 -47.82 13.05
N PRO A 20 -21.78 -47.21 14.02
CA PRO A 20 -22.85 -47.91 14.71
C PRO A 20 -23.93 -48.32 13.71
N GLU A 21 -24.23 -49.62 13.66
CA GLU A 21 -25.36 -50.12 12.89
C GLU A 21 -26.66 -49.65 13.58
N PRO A 22 -27.62 -49.07 12.85
CA PRO A 22 -28.84 -48.56 13.44
C PRO A 22 -29.65 -49.71 14.06
N SER A 23 -29.79 -49.71 15.39
CA SER A 23 -30.72 -50.62 16.05
C SER A 23 -32.14 -50.12 15.81
N GLN A 24 -33.00 -50.93 15.17
CA GLN A 24 -34.43 -50.63 15.12
C GLN A 24 -34.95 -50.51 16.55
N SER A 25 -35.47 -49.33 16.91
CA SER A 25 -36.16 -49.13 18.17
C SER A 25 -37.41 -49.99 18.18
N LYS A 26 -37.53 -50.88 19.16
CA LYS A 26 -38.79 -51.61 19.40
C LYS A 26 -39.87 -50.58 19.73
N GLU A 27 -40.93 -50.56 18.94
CA GLU A 27 -42.08 -49.69 19.15
C GLU A 27 -42.71 -49.99 20.52
N ASP A 28 -42.95 -48.95 21.31
CA ASP A 28 -43.76 -49.03 22.51
C ASP A 28 -45.23 -48.91 22.11
N ASP A 29 -45.97 -50.02 22.17
CA ASP A 29 -47.36 -50.15 21.70
C ASP A 29 -48.33 -49.22 22.45
N SER A 30 -47.86 -48.59 23.54
CA SER A 30 -48.63 -47.61 24.32
C SER A 30 -48.76 -46.25 23.64
N VAL A 31 -47.93 -45.92 22.64
CA VAL A 31 -47.97 -44.62 21.96
C VAL A 31 -48.03 -44.83 20.46
N LYS A 32 -49.17 -44.49 19.85
CA LYS A 32 -49.30 -44.42 18.39
C LYS A 32 -48.43 -43.29 17.85
N ILE A 33 -47.22 -43.63 17.44
CA ILE A 33 -46.40 -42.78 16.59
C ILE A 33 -46.95 -42.82 15.17
N ALA A 34 -46.92 -41.68 14.49
CA ALA A 34 -47.29 -41.64 13.08
C ALA A 34 -46.25 -42.44 12.30
N THR A 35 -46.68 -43.46 11.54
CA THR A 35 -45.84 -44.07 10.52
C THR A 35 -45.46 -42.98 9.54
N PRO A 36 -44.16 -42.72 9.29
CA PRO A 36 -43.77 -41.76 8.28
C PRO A 36 -44.33 -42.23 6.93
N ASP A 37 -44.91 -41.30 6.17
CA ASP A 37 -45.39 -41.60 4.83
C ASP A 37 -44.17 -41.86 3.93
N LEU A 38 -43.85 -43.13 3.72
CA LEU A 38 -42.84 -43.51 2.74
C LEU A 38 -43.46 -43.32 1.35
N ILE A 39 -43.17 -42.19 0.73
CA ILE A 39 -43.31 -42.05 -0.72
C ILE A 39 -42.28 -43.01 -1.33
N LEU A 40 -42.75 -44.20 -1.69
CA LEU A 40 -42.04 -45.05 -2.64
C LEU A 40 -42.09 -44.30 -3.96
N ALA A 41 -41.08 -43.47 -4.22
CA ALA A 41 -40.84 -42.95 -5.55
C ALA A 41 -40.74 -44.18 -6.45
N ASN A 42 -41.80 -44.46 -7.22
CA ASN A 42 -41.64 -45.33 -8.37
C ASN A 42 -40.50 -44.71 -9.16
N ASP A 43 -39.44 -45.48 -9.38
CA ASP A 43 -38.22 -45.12 -10.11
C ASP A 43 -38.49 -44.89 -11.61
N GLU A 44 -39.73 -44.49 -11.95
CA GLU A 44 -40.11 -43.92 -13.24
C GLU A 44 -39.49 -42.53 -13.36
N MET A 45 -38.17 -42.57 -13.57
CA MET A 45 -37.29 -41.58 -14.17
C MET A 45 -37.82 -40.16 -14.11
N MET A 46 -37.59 -39.48 -12.98
CA MET A 46 -37.48 -38.03 -13.05
C MET A 46 -36.46 -37.70 -14.13
N SER A 47 -36.85 -36.91 -15.14
CA SER A 47 -35.92 -36.55 -16.20
C SER A 47 -34.75 -35.79 -15.60
N ILE A 48 -33.56 -35.96 -16.18
CA ILE A 48 -32.36 -35.29 -15.69
C ILE A 48 -32.52 -33.77 -15.67
N GLU A 49 -33.35 -33.21 -16.55
CA GLU A 49 -33.72 -31.79 -16.57
C GLU A 49 -34.46 -31.39 -15.29
N ILE A 50 -35.45 -32.17 -14.84
CA ILE A 50 -36.21 -31.88 -13.60
C ILE A 50 -35.32 -31.99 -12.36
N MET A 51 -34.43 -32.99 -12.30
CA MET A 51 -33.45 -33.08 -11.21
C MET A 51 -32.48 -31.89 -11.20
N THR A 52 -32.05 -31.44 -12.38
CA THR A 52 -31.14 -30.31 -12.51
C THR A 52 -31.80 -29.01 -12.07
N ASP A 53 -33.05 -28.76 -12.48
CA ASP A 53 -33.82 -27.59 -12.06
C ASP A 53 -34.05 -27.57 -10.54
N LEU A 54 -34.42 -28.70 -9.94
CA LEU A 54 -34.61 -28.81 -8.49
C LEU A 54 -33.31 -28.56 -7.71
N ILE A 55 -32.18 -29.05 -8.20
CA ILE A 55 -30.87 -28.80 -7.57
C ILE A 55 -30.50 -27.32 -7.68
N PHE A 56 -30.71 -26.68 -8.82
CA PHE A 56 -30.42 -25.25 -8.96
C PHE A 56 -31.38 -24.37 -8.16
N GLU A 57 -32.66 -24.75 -8.05
CA GLU A 57 -33.63 -24.07 -7.20
C GLU A 57 -33.24 -24.17 -5.72
N ASP A 58 -32.86 -25.36 -5.23
CA ASP A 58 -32.48 -25.57 -3.83
C ASP A 58 -31.17 -24.81 -3.49
N ILE A 59 -30.16 -24.88 -4.36
CA ILE A 59 -28.92 -24.09 -4.21
C ILE A 59 -29.23 -22.59 -4.22
N GLY A 60 -30.02 -22.12 -5.19
CA GLY A 60 -30.39 -20.71 -5.28
C GLY A 60 -31.19 -20.22 -4.07
N GLY A 61 -32.13 -21.03 -3.58
CA GLY A 61 -32.92 -20.75 -2.39
C GLY A 61 -32.07 -20.70 -1.13
N TYR A 62 -31.13 -21.63 -0.96
CA TYR A 62 -30.20 -21.67 0.16
C TYR A 62 -29.26 -20.45 0.18
N GLU A 63 -28.70 -20.09 -0.96
CA GLU A 63 -27.82 -18.92 -1.10
C GLU A 63 -28.59 -17.62 -0.81
N LEU A 64 -29.79 -17.44 -1.36
CA LEU A 64 -30.61 -16.26 -1.08
C LEU A 64 -31.03 -16.17 0.39
N ALA A 65 -31.39 -17.30 1.02
CA ALA A 65 -31.69 -17.35 2.44
C ALA A 65 -30.47 -17.00 3.30
N THR A 66 -29.27 -17.43 2.89
CA THR A 66 -28.02 -17.14 3.58
C THR A 66 -27.62 -15.67 3.45
N ILE A 67 -27.69 -15.09 2.26
CA ILE A 67 -27.43 -13.65 2.03
C ILE A 67 -28.43 -12.80 2.82
N SER A 68 -29.74 -13.14 2.78
CA SER A 68 -30.77 -12.41 3.52
C SER A 68 -30.55 -12.44 5.04
N ARG A 69 -30.08 -13.58 5.59
CA ARG A 69 -29.74 -13.68 7.01
C ARG A 69 -28.42 -13.00 7.37
N HIS A 70 -27.48 -12.88 6.45
CA HIS A 70 -26.24 -12.15 6.72
C HIS A 70 -26.44 -10.63 6.68
N ASP A 71 -27.40 -10.13 5.89
CA ASP A 71 -27.78 -8.71 5.84
C ASP A 71 -28.60 -8.25 7.07
N LEU A 72 -29.36 -9.16 7.70
CA LEU A 72 -30.20 -8.82 8.86
C LEU A 72 -29.64 -9.25 10.23
N VAL A 73 -28.47 -9.89 10.29
CA VAL A 73 -27.96 -10.45 11.55
C VAL A 73 -26.45 -10.25 11.74
N ASN A 74 -26.02 -8.99 11.75
CA ASN A 74 -25.05 -8.57 12.75
C ASN A 74 -25.82 -7.72 13.77
N GLY A 75 -26.34 -8.35 14.83
CA GLY A 75 -27.08 -7.70 15.92
C GLY A 75 -26.27 -6.66 16.71
N GLN A 76 -25.14 -6.22 16.20
CA GLN A 76 -24.41 -5.07 16.67
C GLN A 76 -25.08 -3.82 16.09
N LYS A 77 -25.68 -3.01 16.95
CA LYS A 77 -26.12 -1.66 16.62
C LYS A 77 -24.91 -0.90 16.06
N VAL A 78 -24.74 -0.88 14.75
CA VAL A 78 -23.77 0.00 14.10
C VAL A 78 -24.24 1.39 14.47
N ILE A 79 -23.50 2.03 15.38
CA ILE A 79 -23.70 3.44 15.68
C ILE A 79 -23.33 4.14 14.37
N TYR A 80 -24.33 4.40 13.53
CA TYR A 80 -24.21 5.44 12.51
C TYR A 80 -24.06 6.75 13.28
N ALA A 81 -22.84 7.05 13.70
CA ALA A 81 -22.44 8.41 13.96
C ALA A 81 -22.20 9.02 12.59
N PRO A 82 -22.98 10.04 12.18
CA PRO A 82 -22.55 10.88 11.06
C PRO A 82 -21.11 11.28 11.36
N ILE A 83 -20.20 11.04 10.41
CA ILE A 83 -18.84 11.55 10.54
C ILE A 83 -19.02 13.07 10.58
N LYS A 84 -18.93 13.66 11.77
CA LYS A 84 -19.16 15.10 12.00
C LYS A 84 -18.22 15.97 11.18
N ASN A 85 -17.23 15.32 10.56
CA ASN A 85 -16.20 15.94 9.79
C ASN A 85 -16.09 15.43 8.33
N LEU A 86 -17.22 15.11 7.68
CA LEU A 86 -17.19 14.85 6.24
C LEU A 86 -16.70 16.07 5.45
N THR A 87 -16.97 17.28 5.93
CA THR A 87 -16.53 18.51 5.30
C THR A 87 -15.02 18.70 5.38
N ASP A 88 -14.37 18.55 6.55
CA ASP A 88 -12.91 18.71 6.60
C ASP A 88 -12.20 17.50 5.97
N LEU A 89 -12.75 16.28 6.04
CA LEU A 89 -12.20 15.15 5.27
C LEU A 89 -12.27 15.43 3.76
N TYR A 90 -13.38 15.97 3.27
CA TYR A 90 -13.52 16.36 1.86
C TYR A 90 -12.56 17.49 1.47
N LEU A 91 -12.27 18.44 2.37
CA LEU A 91 -11.30 19.52 2.13
C LEU A 91 -9.84 19.03 2.21
N GLN A 92 -9.52 18.16 3.17
CA GLN A 92 -8.19 17.59 3.39
C GLN A 92 -7.81 16.65 2.25
N TYR A 93 -8.72 15.78 1.85
CA TYR A 93 -8.51 14.78 0.80
C TYR A 93 -9.03 15.23 -0.57
N ASN A 94 -9.36 16.52 -0.74
CA ASN A 94 -9.66 17.07 -2.06
C ASN A 94 -8.45 16.82 -2.98
N PRO A 95 -8.62 16.20 -4.16
CA PRO A 95 -7.49 15.92 -5.05
C PRO A 95 -6.69 17.18 -5.43
N ASN A 96 -7.31 18.36 -5.45
CA ASN A 96 -6.61 19.65 -5.63
C ASN A 96 -5.69 20.01 -4.44
N ASN A 97 -5.91 19.43 -3.27
CA ASN A 97 -5.16 19.67 -2.03
C ASN A 97 -4.19 18.51 -1.71
N VAL A 98 -4.51 17.27 -2.09
CA VAL A 98 -3.64 16.08 -1.97
C VAL A 98 -2.48 16.12 -2.96
N LEU A 99 -2.71 16.66 -4.16
CA LEU A 99 -1.69 16.88 -5.18
C LEU A 99 -1.13 18.29 -5.17
N ARG A 100 -1.31 19.06 -4.07
CA ARG A 100 -0.34 20.10 -3.78
C ARG A 100 0.97 19.36 -3.54
N LEU A 101 1.73 19.18 -4.63
CA LEU A 101 3.17 19.04 -4.61
C LEU A 101 3.62 19.84 -3.41
N GLN A 102 4.25 19.18 -2.44
CA GLN A 102 5.03 19.89 -1.45
C GLN A 102 6.07 20.67 -2.24
N SER A 103 5.68 21.84 -2.74
CA SER A 103 6.62 22.84 -3.18
C SER A 103 7.33 23.18 -1.90
N SER A 104 8.56 22.70 -1.78
CA SER A 104 9.41 22.92 -0.62
C SER A 104 9.40 24.41 -0.23
N ASP A 105 9.22 25.28 -1.22
CA ASP A 105 8.94 26.72 -1.09
C ASP A 105 7.88 27.08 -0.05
N SER A 106 6.73 26.40 0.00
CA SER A 106 5.67 26.74 0.96
C SER A 106 6.03 26.37 2.40
N TYR A 107 6.80 25.29 2.58
CA TYR A 107 7.38 24.92 3.87
C TYR A 107 8.45 25.93 4.29
N PHE A 108 9.42 26.22 3.41
CA PHE A 108 10.50 27.20 3.68
C PHE A 108 9.98 28.62 3.89
N LYS A 109 8.88 29.03 3.23
CA LYS A 109 8.21 30.32 3.45
C LYS A 109 7.49 30.41 4.80
N SER A 110 7.16 29.29 5.43
CA SER A 110 6.50 29.29 6.74
C SER A 110 7.48 29.42 7.91
N LEU A 111 8.77 29.18 7.66
CA LEU A 111 9.83 29.42 8.62
C LEU A 111 10.07 30.92 8.77
N SER A 112 10.27 31.40 10.00
CA SER A 112 10.52 32.82 10.29
C SER A 112 11.86 33.34 9.75
N LEU A 113 12.73 32.43 9.29
CA LEU A 113 14.01 32.71 8.67
C LEU A 113 14.10 31.91 7.36
N SER A 114 14.01 32.61 6.23
CA SER A 114 14.19 32.02 4.90
C SER A 114 15.58 32.39 4.37
N ILE A 115 16.34 31.38 3.94
CA ILE A 115 17.66 31.59 3.32
C ILE A 115 17.56 32.42 2.03
N LEU A 116 16.43 32.35 1.32
CA LEU A 116 16.20 33.10 0.08
C LEU A 116 16.21 34.62 0.31
N ASP A 117 15.82 35.08 1.50
CA ASP A 117 15.80 36.51 1.84
C ASP A 117 17.20 37.06 2.17
N HIS A 118 18.15 36.15 2.40
CA HIS A 118 19.53 36.44 2.78
C HIS A 118 20.51 36.24 1.63
N ILE A 119 20.08 35.67 0.49
CA ILE A 119 20.91 35.54 -0.70
C ILE A 119 20.67 36.76 -1.61
N PRO A 120 21.70 37.52 -2.00
CA PRO A 120 21.54 38.61 -2.94
C PRO A 120 21.21 38.09 -4.35
N VAL A 121 20.37 38.85 -5.06
CA VAL A 121 20.00 38.58 -6.46
C VAL A 121 21.21 38.63 -7.40
N CYS A 122 22.20 39.49 -7.09
CA CYS A 122 23.49 39.53 -7.76
C CYS A 122 24.60 39.60 -6.70
N GLY A 123 25.44 38.57 -6.64
CA GLY A 123 26.59 38.50 -5.75
C GLY A 123 27.84 39.18 -6.31
N THR A 124 28.98 39.04 -5.60
CA THR A 124 30.26 39.65 -5.99
C THR A 124 31.13 38.74 -6.87
N GLY A 125 30.57 37.64 -7.39
CA GLY A 125 31.27 36.71 -8.25
C GLY A 125 31.84 37.35 -9.52
N TYR A 126 33.00 36.86 -9.93
CA TYR A 126 33.68 37.28 -11.15
C TYR A 126 34.43 36.11 -11.78
N ASP A 127 34.58 36.16 -13.11
CA ASP A 127 35.43 35.26 -13.88
C ASP A 127 36.68 36.01 -14.35
N LEU A 128 37.78 35.29 -14.52
CA LEU A 128 39.03 35.84 -15.04
C LEU A 128 39.11 35.61 -16.55
N VAL A 129 39.24 36.70 -17.31
CA VAL A 129 39.45 36.65 -18.77
C VAL A 129 40.85 37.12 -19.09
N GLY A 130 41.58 36.33 -19.87
CA GLY A 130 42.96 36.60 -20.28
C GLY A 130 43.84 35.36 -20.23
N THR A 131 44.96 35.40 -20.96
CA THR A 131 45.91 34.28 -21.08
C THR A 131 47.16 34.47 -20.21
N ASP A 132 47.24 35.57 -19.44
CA ASP A 132 48.40 35.86 -18.60
C ASP A 132 48.64 34.76 -17.56
N PRO A 133 49.89 34.35 -17.32
CA PRO A 133 50.20 33.32 -16.32
C PRO A 133 49.93 33.81 -14.88
N ASP A 134 49.90 35.13 -14.66
CA ASP A 134 49.60 35.75 -13.37
C ASP A 134 48.11 36.07 -13.27
N LEU A 135 47.41 35.38 -12.35
CA LEU A 135 45.96 35.49 -12.16
C LEU A 135 45.52 36.88 -11.72
N THR A 136 46.39 37.62 -11.01
CA THR A 136 46.06 38.97 -10.51
C THR A 136 46.01 40.03 -11.61
N LYS A 137 46.66 39.76 -12.75
CA LYS A 137 46.73 40.66 -13.90
C LYS A 137 45.64 40.43 -14.93
N ARG A 138 44.87 39.34 -14.79
CA ARG A 138 43.75 39.04 -15.67
C ARG A 138 42.57 39.98 -15.40
N THR A 139 41.79 40.24 -16.45
CA THR A 139 40.60 41.10 -16.34
C THR A 139 39.50 40.38 -15.57
N LYS A 140 38.99 41.02 -14.51
CA LYS A 140 37.84 40.52 -13.75
C LYS A 140 36.53 40.92 -14.46
N VAL A 141 35.73 39.93 -14.84
CA VAL A 141 34.42 40.14 -15.44
C VAL A 141 33.35 39.70 -14.44
N PRO A 142 32.45 40.59 -13.97
CA PRO A 142 31.41 40.22 -13.02
C PRO A 142 30.44 39.18 -13.61
N ASN A 143 30.09 38.17 -12.82
CA ASN A 143 29.16 37.11 -13.22
C ASN A 143 27.93 36.98 -12.30
N CYS A 144 27.76 37.90 -11.34
CA CYS A 144 26.65 37.95 -10.39
C CYS A 144 26.45 36.67 -9.53
N LYS A 145 27.42 35.75 -9.47
CA LYS A 145 27.30 34.56 -8.62
C LYS A 145 27.40 34.96 -7.15
N SER A 146 26.47 34.45 -6.34
CA SER A 146 26.41 34.68 -4.87
C SER A 146 27.18 33.63 -4.07
N VAL A 147 27.49 32.48 -4.68
CA VAL A 147 28.36 31.45 -4.11
C VAL A 147 29.37 31.06 -5.20
N TYR A 148 30.66 31.24 -4.92
CA TYR A 148 31.72 30.94 -5.87
C TYR A 148 33.06 30.68 -5.15
N ILE A 149 33.98 30.02 -5.85
CA ILE A 149 35.37 29.90 -5.42
C ILE A 149 36.14 31.06 -6.07
N ASP A 150 36.85 31.86 -5.27
CA ASP A 150 37.66 32.95 -5.80
C ASP A 150 38.76 32.36 -6.72
N PRO A 151 38.80 32.75 -8.00
CA PRO A 151 39.72 32.15 -8.97
C PRO A 151 41.18 32.56 -8.75
N ILE A 152 41.47 33.56 -7.89
CA ILE A 152 42.80 34.04 -7.55
C ILE A 152 43.27 33.43 -6.23
N THR A 153 42.45 33.49 -5.17
CA THR A 153 42.85 33.02 -3.83
C THR A 153 42.49 31.56 -3.55
N GLY A 154 41.50 31.02 -4.26
CA GLY A 154 40.97 29.68 -4.03
C GLY A 154 39.99 29.58 -2.87
N ASP A 155 39.59 30.70 -2.27
CA ASP A 155 38.67 30.72 -1.12
C ASP A 155 37.21 30.54 -1.56
N LEU A 156 36.41 29.83 -0.76
CA LEU A 156 34.95 29.78 -0.92
C LEU A 156 34.34 31.09 -0.43
N VAL A 157 33.70 31.83 -1.33
CA VAL A 157 33.02 33.09 -1.03
C VAL A 157 31.50 32.87 -1.11
N ILE A 158 30.81 33.21 -0.02
CA ILE A 158 29.34 33.16 0.09
C ILE A 158 28.86 34.58 0.44
N ASN A 159 28.09 35.19 -0.46
CA ASN A 159 27.51 36.50 -0.24
C ASN A 159 26.18 36.38 0.50
N VAL A 160 26.03 37.15 1.58
CA VAL A 160 24.80 37.22 2.38
C VAL A 160 24.39 38.68 2.54
N VAL A 161 23.09 38.96 2.52
CA VAL A 161 22.49 40.29 2.72
C VAL A 161 21.45 40.23 3.83
N ASN A 162 21.06 41.39 4.37
CA ASN A 162 20.00 41.54 5.36
C ASN A 162 20.18 40.76 6.68
N VAL A 163 21.40 40.33 7.01
CA VAL A 163 21.72 39.66 8.27
C VAL A 163 21.63 40.67 9.42
N LYS A 164 20.81 40.37 10.43
CA LYS A 164 20.69 41.21 11.64
C LYS A 164 21.86 40.98 12.59
N GLU A 165 22.09 41.93 13.50
CA GLU A 165 23.19 41.88 14.49
C GLU A 165 23.18 40.63 15.39
N ASN A 166 22.00 40.01 15.59
CA ASN A 166 21.83 38.79 16.39
C ASN A 166 21.60 37.52 15.54
N GLU A 167 21.88 37.56 14.24
CA GLU A 167 21.77 36.38 13.36
C GLU A 167 23.16 35.82 13.05
N GLN A 168 23.29 34.49 13.12
CA GLN A 168 24.52 33.78 12.82
C GLN A 168 24.36 33.00 11.52
N VAL A 169 25.37 33.08 10.65
CA VAL A 169 25.46 32.26 9.43
C VAL A 169 26.39 31.08 9.74
N GLU A 170 25.86 29.88 9.60
CA GLU A 170 26.61 28.63 9.72
C GLU A 170 26.65 27.93 8.36
N VAL A 171 27.82 27.40 8.00
CA VAL A 171 28.05 26.72 6.73
C VAL A 171 28.53 25.31 7.03
N GLU A 172 27.71 24.33 6.67
CA GLU A 172 28.06 22.91 6.75
C GLU A 172 28.41 22.41 5.34
N ILE A 173 29.60 21.83 5.19
CA ILE A 173 30.06 21.25 3.93
C ILE A 173 29.97 19.73 4.03
N LEU A 174 29.00 19.16 3.32
CA LEU A 174 28.88 17.72 3.17
C LEU A 174 29.84 17.25 2.07
N THR A 175 30.92 16.58 2.47
CA THR A 175 31.96 16.05 1.56
C THR A 175 31.62 14.67 0.98
N ALA A 176 30.50 14.06 1.41
CA ALA A 176 30.06 12.76 0.95
C ALA A 176 28.65 12.85 0.34
N GLY A 177 28.62 12.79 -0.99
CA GLY A 177 27.41 12.64 -1.80
C GLY A 177 27.84 12.27 -3.20
N ASN A 178 27.27 11.21 -3.77
CA ASN A 178 27.46 10.92 -5.18
C ASN A 178 26.70 11.99 -5.96
N ILE A 179 27.41 12.77 -6.78
CA ILE A 179 26.78 13.68 -7.73
C ILE A 179 26.14 12.78 -8.80
N PHE A 180 24.83 12.59 -8.72
CA PHE A 180 24.06 12.04 -9.83
C PHE A 180 23.85 13.18 -10.82
N ASP A 181 24.80 13.29 -11.76
CA ASP A 181 24.73 14.20 -12.89
C ASP A 181 23.71 13.62 -13.89
N ASP A 182 22.41 13.67 -13.53
CA ASP A 182 21.32 13.33 -14.45
C ASP A 182 20.98 14.57 -15.28
N THR A 183 21.88 14.94 -16.18
CA THR A 183 21.55 15.88 -17.24
C THR A 183 20.54 15.22 -18.17
N ILE A 184 19.29 15.68 -18.12
CA ILE A 184 18.26 15.39 -19.11
C ILE A 184 18.78 15.86 -20.48
N TYR A 185 19.24 14.93 -21.30
CA TYR A 185 19.43 15.17 -22.73
C TYR A 185 18.06 15.10 -23.41
N TYR A 186 17.53 16.25 -23.85
CA TYR A 186 16.45 16.25 -24.83
C TYR A 186 16.99 15.62 -26.12
N GLY A 187 16.55 14.39 -26.41
CA GLY A 187 16.89 13.71 -27.65
C GLY A 187 16.42 14.52 -28.85
N SER A 188 17.36 15.08 -29.61
CA SER A 188 17.10 15.51 -30.98
C SER A 188 17.02 14.27 -31.86
N SER A 189 15.83 13.97 -32.37
CA SER A 189 15.64 13.04 -33.48
C SER A 189 16.41 13.57 -34.69
N GLN A 190 17.36 12.79 -35.20
CA GLN A 190 17.73 12.81 -36.62
C GLN A 190 16.95 11.74 -37.36
#